data_AF-A0A806U9E8-F1
#
_entry.id   AF-A0A806U9E8-F1
#
_cell.length_a   1.000
_cell.length_b   1.000
_cell.length_c   1.000
_cell.angle_alpha   90.00
_cell.angle_beta   90.00
_cell.angle_gamma   90.00
#
_symmetry.space_group_name_H-M   'P 1'
#
loop_
_entity.id
_entity.type
_entity.pdbx_description
1 polymer ?
#
loop_
_entity_poly.entity_id
_entity_poly.type
_entity_poly.pdbx_seq_one_letter_code
_entity_poly.pdbx_strand_id
1 'polypeptide(L)'
;MSNYESNKPYIKAVNIPNPLYQSLKGDYFVGQTEPIRFGGNRNAWGGLVNPSGSGVDLFVNAFTITNYSNEPFTAEIWFNSIPPGKGTTSDNVSPANTTLRSKPKGKIKFAEMVKGFPTKGVNVFNRVVPPKSTLVSDEDGKFIFPNNGSYVIFLVSPGNKEIEAEIAYGWFEKKRKKDC
;
A
#
# COMPACT_ATOMS: atom_id res chain seq x y z
N MET A 1 59.58 -19.45 -11.56
CA MET A 1 58.12 -19.66 -11.72
C MET A 1 57.45 -18.32 -11.48
N SER A 2 56.91 -17.69 -12.52
CA SER A 2 56.28 -16.36 -12.46
C SER A 2 54.80 -16.52 -12.09
N ASN A 3 54.40 -15.89 -10.98
CA ASN A 3 53.01 -15.79 -10.54
C ASN A 3 52.26 -14.79 -11.45
N TYR A 4 51.47 -15.29 -12.37
CA TYR A 4 50.50 -14.49 -13.12
C TYR A 4 49.19 -14.41 -12.31
N GLU A 5 49.15 -13.52 -11.32
CA GLU A 5 47.85 -13.08 -10.79
C GLU A 5 47.19 -12.19 -11.84
N SER A 6 46.12 -12.70 -12.45
CA SER A 6 45.31 -11.95 -13.40
C SER A 6 44.66 -10.76 -12.69
N ASN A 7 45.11 -9.54 -13.00
CA ASN A 7 44.41 -8.30 -12.64
C ASN A 7 43.03 -8.29 -13.34
N LYS A 8 42.01 -8.82 -12.68
CA LYS A 8 40.63 -8.65 -13.15
C LYS A 8 40.24 -7.18 -12.96
N PRO A 9 39.75 -6.48 -14.01
CA PRO A 9 39.36 -5.09 -13.88
C PRO A 9 38.23 -4.97 -12.86
N TYR A 10 38.34 -3.99 -11.96
CA TYR A 10 37.28 -3.66 -11.01
C TYR A 10 36.02 -3.24 -11.80
N ILE A 11 34.93 -3.99 -11.63
CA ILE A 11 33.64 -3.63 -12.21
C ILE A 11 33.01 -2.55 -11.32
N LYS A 12 32.95 -1.32 -11.82
CA LYS A 12 32.18 -0.24 -11.20
C LYS A 12 30.74 -0.33 -11.70
N ALA A 13 29.81 -0.64 -10.80
CA ALA A 13 28.38 -0.65 -11.08
C ALA A 13 27.66 0.44 -10.26
N VAL A 14 26.56 0.96 -10.80
CA VAL A 14 25.64 1.85 -10.08
C VAL A 14 24.35 1.08 -9.84
N ASN A 15 23.90 1.02 -8.59
CA ASN A 15 22.62 0.42 -8.23
C ASN A 15 21.56 1.52 -8.07
N ILE A 16 20.47 1.43 -8.83
CA ILE A 16 19.33 2.33 -8.71
C ILE A 16 18.21 1.58 -7.97
N PRO A 17 17.80 2.03 -6.78
CA PRO A 17 16.69 1.42 -6.07
C PRO A 17 15.43 1.37 -6.95
N ASN A 18 14.69 0.27 -6.92
CA ASN A 18 13.51 0.11 -7.76
C ASN A 18 12.47 1.24 -7.58
N PRO A 19 12.14 1.73 -6.36
CA PRO A 19 11.22 2.87 -6.20
C PRO A 19 11.70 4.12 -6.95
N LEU A 20 13.00 4.44 -6.87
CA LEU A 20 13.59 5.56 -7.60
C LEU A 20 13.49 5.32 -9.12
N TYR A 21 13.81 4.12 -9.59
CA TYR A 21 13.70 3.77 -11.00
C TYR A 21 12.27 3.95 -11.53
N GLN A 22 11.25 3.50 -10.80
CA GLN A 22 9.85 3.67 -11.21
C GLN A 22 9.40 5.15 -11.13
N SER A 23 9.87 5.90 -10.14
CA SER A 23 9.61 7.34 -10.01
C SER A 23 10.18 8.15 -11.19
N LEU A 24 11.40 7.82 -11.63
CA LEU A 24 12.01 8.42 -12.82
C LEU A 24 11.23 8.14 -14.11
N LYS A 25 10.47 7.04 -14.17
CA LYS A 25 9.57 6.71 -15.30
C LYS A 25 8.20 7.35 -15.19
N GLY A 26 7.86 7.92 -14.04
CA GLY A 26 6.53 8.46 -13.75
C GLY A 26 5.50 7.38 -13.39
N ASP A 27 5.95 6.17 -13.09
CA ASP A 27 5.10 5.01 -12.80
C ASP A 27 4.89 4.80 -11.29
N TYR A 28 5.60 5.55 -10.43
CA TYR A 28 5.50 5.47 -8.97
C TYR A 28 4.61 6.58 -8.40
N PHE A 29 3.70 6.18 -7.52
CA PHE A 29 2.68 7.01 -6.90
C PHE A 29 2.68 6.83 -5.38
N VAL A 30 2.20 7.87 -4.70
CA VAL A 30 1.95 7.87 -3.27
C VAL A 30 0.57 8.46 -3.01
N GLY A 31 -0.04 8.05 -1.91
CA GLY A 31 -1.27 8.65 -1.46
C GLY A 31 -1.69 8.11 -0.11
N GLN A 32 -2.72 8.72 0.46
CA GLN A 32 -3.25 8.34 1.76
C GLN A 32 -4.76 8.48 1.81
N THR A 33 -5.36 7.92 2.83
CA THR A 33 -6.75 8.22 3.18
C THR A 33 -6.83 9.58 3.84
N GLU A 34 -8.03 10.13 3.93
CA GLU A 34 -8.41 11.09 4.95
C GLU A 34 -8.28 10.42 6.35
N PRO A 35 -8.27 11.20 7.46
CA PRO A 35 -8.38 10.62 8.79
C PRO A 35 -9.65 9.78 8.91
N ILE A 36 -9.50 8.52 9.32
CA ILE A 36 -10.58 7.55 9.44
C ILE A 36 -10.87 7.22 10.90
N ARG A 37 -12.16 7.18 11.25
CA ARG A 37 -12.62 6.91 12.61
C ARG A 37 -13.17 5.50 12.80
N PHE A 38 -12.88 4.90 13.94
CA PHE A 38 -13.39 3.58 14.32
C PHE A 38 -13.39 3.41 15.84
N GLY A 39 -14.18 2.48 16.37
CA GLY A 39 -14.47 2.43 17.81
C GLY A 39 -15.90 1.96 18.06
N GLY A 40 -16.21 1.63 19.30
CA GLY A 40 -17.55 1.18 19.69
C GLY A 40 -18.02 -0.06 18.94
N ASN A 41 -17.12 -1.05 18.77
CA ASN A 41 -17.35 -2.27 17.97
C ASN A 41 -17.60 -2.02 16.47
N ARG A 42 -17.19 -0.86 15.96
CA ARG A 42 -17.17 -0.54 14.54
C ARG A 42 -15.74 -0.39 14.08
N ASN A 43 -15.42 -1.00 12.95
CA ASN A 43 -14.09 -1.06 12.36
C ASN A 43 -13.92 0.06 11.32
N ALA A 44 -12.73 0.15 10.73
CA ALA A 44 -12.46 0.96 9.55
C ALA A 44 -11.53 0.20 8.59
N TRP A 45 -11.33 0.72 7.38
CA TRP A 45 -10.33 0.19 6.47
C TRP A 45 -9.88 1.23 5.46
N GLY A 46 -8.67 1.06 4.96
CA GLY A 46 -8.10 1.78 3.83
C GLY A 46 -7.41 0.78 2.90
N GLY A 47 -7.71 0.81 1.61
CA GLY A 47 -7.23 -0.17 0.64
C GLY A 47 -6.78 0.46 -0.66
N LEU A 48 -5.67 -0.06 -1.21
CA LEU A 48 -5.25 0.18 -2.57
C LEU A 48 -5.94 -0.82 -3.49
N VAL A 49 -6.81 -0.31 -4.36
CA VAL A 49 -7.69 -1.10 -5.23
C VAL A 49 -7.30 -0.89 -6.68
N ASN A 50 -7.17 -2.00 -7.43
CA ASN A 50 -7.01 -1.98 -8.87
C ASN A 50 -8.39 -2.09 -9.57
N PRO A 51 -8.93 -1.02 -10.16
CA PRO A 51 -10.25 -1.06 -10.78
C PRO A 51 -10.30 -2.04 -11.96
N SER A 52 -11.51 -2.55 -12.26
CA SER A 52 -11.74 -3.32 -13.48
C SER A 52 -11.32 -2.51 -14.71
N GLY A 53 -10.60 -3.15 -15.63
CA GLY A 53 -10.19 -2.51 -16.88
C GLY A 53 -9.09 -1.44 -16.76
N SER A 54 -8.34 -1.40 -15.64
CA SER A 54 -7.24 -0.43 -15.47
C SER A 54 -6.11 -0.60 -16.50
N GLY A 55 -5.88 -1.83 -16.97
CA GLY A 55 -4.83 -2.17 -17.93
C GLY A 55 -3.43 -2.22 -17.33
N VAL A 56 -3.33 -2.15 -16.01
CA VAL A 56 -2.06 -2.19 -15.25
C VAL A 56 -2.16 -3.19 -14.11
N ASP A 57 -1.00 -3.67 -13.67
CA ASP A 57 -0.87 -4.34 -12.38
C ASP A 57 -0.31 -3.34 -11.36
N LEU A 58 -0.86 -3.37 -10.15
CA LEU A 58 -0.38 -2.54 -9.04
C LEU A 58 0.67 -3.31 -8.25
N PHE A 59 1.84 -2.73 -8.06
CA PHE A 59 2.92 -3.26 -7.25
C PHE A 59 3.00 -2.46 -5.96
N VAL A 60 2.55 -3.03 -4.85
CA VAL A 60 2.60 -2.37 -3.54
C VAL A 60 4.05 -2.31 -3.09
N ASN A 61 4.56 -1.09 -2.93
CA ASN A 61 5.95 -0.85 -2.55
C ASN A 61 6.10 -0.57 -1.06
N ALA A 62 5.18 0.18 -0.46
CA ALA A 62 5.20 0.49 0.96
C ALA A 62 3.80 0.81 1.46
N PHE A 63 3.59 0.69 2.77
CA PHE A 63 2.41 1.25 3.44
C PHE A 63 2.78 1.84 4.79
N THR A 64 1.94 2.76 5.26
CA THR A 64 1.99 3.24 6.64
C THR A 64 0.60 3.18 7.28
N ILE A 65 0.60 3.07 8.62
CA ILE A 65 -0.60 3.18 9.44
C ILE A 65 -0.26 4.12 10.59
N THR A 66 -0.84 5.32 10.58
CA THR A 66 -0.68 6.29 11.64
C THR A 66 -1.81 6.14 12.65
N ASN A 67 -1.46 5.97 13.92
CA ASN A 67 -2.39 5.93 15.05
C ASN A 67 -2.30 7.24 15.81
N TYR A 68 -3.35 8.06 15.71
CA TYR A 68 -3.43 9.33 16.44
C TYR A 68 -3.97 9.16 17.86
N SER A 69 -4.42 7.97 18.26
CA SER A 69 -4.98 7.71 19.58
C SER A 69 -3.92 7.31 20.61
N ASN A 70 -4.35 7.24 21.87
CA ASN A 70 -3.55 6.71 22.98
C ASN A 70 -3.70 5.18 23.14
N GLU A 71 -4.48 4.52 22.27
CA GLU A 71 -4.78 3.09 22.38
C GLU A 71 -4.08 2.32 21.25
N PRO A 72 -3.46 1.17 21.54
CA PRO A 72 -3.03 0.28 20.47
C PRO A 72 -4.24 -0.34 19.79
N PHE A 73 -4.10 -0.68 18.51
CA PHE A 73 -5.09 -1.48 17.79
C PHE A 73 -4.42 -2.49 16.87
N THR A 74 -5.20 -3.48 16.42
CA THR A 74 -4.75 -4.46 15.43
C THR A 74 -5.16 -4.01 14.04
N ALA A 75 -4.21 -3.99 13.11
CA ALA A 75 -4.43 -3.86 11.69
C ALA A 75 -4.26 -5.23 11.02
N GLU A 76 -5.25 -5.64 10.26
CA GLU A 76 -5.24 -6.86 9.44
C GLU A 76 -4.98 -6.49 7.99
N ILE A 77 -4.11 -7.25 7.32
CA ILE A 77 -3.74 -7.02 5.93
C ILE A 77 -4.39 -8.11 5.09
N TRP A 78 -5.29 -7.70 4.22
CA TRP A 78 -6.12 -8.59 3.40
C TRP A 78 -5.83 -8.43 1.93
N PHE A 79 -5.67 -9.55 1.24
CA PHE A 79 -5.53 -9.60 -0.22
C PHE A 79 -6.85 -10.00 -0.87
N ASN A 80 -7.28 -9.21 -1.86
CA ASN A 80 -8.47 -9.46 -2.67
C ASN A 80 -9.75 -9.75 -1.87
N SER A 81 -9.87 -9.11 -0.69
CA SER A 81 -11.07 -9.19 0.14
C SER A 81 -12.13 -8.20 -0.30
N ILE A 82 -13.36 -8.44 0.14
CA ILE A 82 -14.48 -7.51 0.07
C ILE A 82 -14.64 -6.92 1.48
N PRO A 83 -14.10 -5.72 1.76
CA PRO A 83 -14.28 -5.09 3.05
C PRO A 83 -15.73 -4.57 3.23
N PRO A 84 -16.23 -4.49 4.47
CA PRO A 84 -17.60 -4.06 4.75
C PRO A 84 -17.80 -2.56 4.50
N GLY A 85 -19.06 -2.17 4.30
CA GLY A 85 -19.45 -0.77 4.07
C GLY A 85 -19.23 -0.29 2.63
N LYS A 86 -19.53 0.98 2.39
CA LYS A 86 -19.36 1.62 1.09
C LYS A 86 -18.08 2.46 1.11
N GLY A 87 -17.07 2.03 0.36
CA GLY A 87 -15.79 2.74 0.28
C GLY A 87 -15.88 4.07 -0.48
N THR A 88 -15.34 5.13 0.10
CA THR A 88 -15.06 6.43 -0.53
C THR A 88 -13.69 6.39 -1.18
N THR A 89 -13.50 7.08 -2.30
CA THR A 89 -12.18 7.19 -2.96
C THR A 89 -11.48 8.42 -2.40
N SER A 90 -10.22 8.30 -2.00
CA SER A 90 -9.44 9.45 -1.55
C SER A 90 -8.88 10.21 -2.75
N ASP A 91 -8.88 11.53 -2.64
CA ASP A 91 -8.27 12.45 -3.62
C ASP A 91 -6.82 12.80 -3.26
N ASN A 92 -6.33 12.35 -2.09
CA ASN A 92 -4.97 12.59 -1.59
C ASN A 92 -3.96 11.64 -2.26
N VAL A 93 -3.80 11.79 -3.58
CA VAL A 93 -2.94 10.94 -4.41
C VAL A 93 -2.09 11.79 -5.36
N SER A 94 -0.81 11.46 -5.48
CA SER A 94 0.14 12.16 -6.36
C SER A 94 1.14 11.19 -7.00
N PRO A 95 1.63 11.48 -8.23
CA PRO A 95 2.90 10.90 -8.67
C PRO A 95 4.00 11.34 -7.70
N ALA A 96 4.94 10.44 -7.41
CA ALA A 96 6.08 10.78 -6.56
C ALA A 96 7.07 11.72 -7.27
N ASN A 97 7.12 11.67 -8.60
CA ASN A 97 7.88 12.59 -9.43
C ASN A 97 6.96 13.62 -10.08
N THR A 98 6.86 14.82 -9.49
CA THR A 98 5.99 15.90 -9.96
C THR A 98 6.51 16.64 -11.20
N THR A 99 7.73 16.31 -11.67
CA THR A 99 8.22 16.79 -12.98
C THR A 99 7.50 16.11 -14.14
N LEU A 100 6.83 14.98 -13.88
CA LEU A 100 6.06 14.20 -14.84
C LEU A 100 4.56 14.36 -14.55
N ARG A 101 3.75 14.40 -15.61
CA ARG A 101 2.29 14.52 -15.51
C ARG A 101 1.58 13.17 -15.64
N SER A 102 1.95 12.21 -14.79
CA SER A 102 1.27 10.90 -14.74
C SER A 102 0.10 10.91 -13.75
N LYS A 103 -0.92 10.10 -14.04
CA LYS A 103 -2.08 9.88 -13.17
C LYS A 103 -2.20 8.39 -12.87
N PRO A 104 -2.34 7.97 -11.61
CA PRO A 104 -2.49 6.57 -11.27
C PRO A 104 -3.82 6.01 -11.77
N LYS A 105 -3.83 4.72 -12.08
CA LYS A 105 -5.04 3.93 -12.35
C LYS A 105 -5.56 3.26 -11.08
N GLY A 106 -4.65 2.87 -10.18
CA GLY A 106 -4.97 2.41 -8.84
C GLY A 106 -5.67 3.51 -8.04
N LYS A 107 -6.52 3.09 -7.11
CA LYS A 107 -7.30 4.00 -6.27
C LYS A 107 -7.13 3.63 -4.81
N ILE A 108 -6.90 4.63 -3.96
CA ILE A 108 -7.05 4.47 -2.52
C ILE A 108 -8.54 4.62 -2.20
N LYS A 109 -9.11 3.63 -1.52
CA LYS A 109 -10.47 3.68 -1.00
C LYS A 109 -10.46 3.43 0.50
N PHE A 110 -11.43 4.00 1.19
CA PHE A 110 -11.55 3.81 2.64
C PHE A 110 -13.01 3.86 3.09
N ALA A 111 -13.28 3.28 4.25
CA ALA A 111 -14.53 3.49 4.96
C ALA A 111 -14.28 3.46 6.47
N GLU A 112 -15.12 4.21 7.18
CA GLU A 112 -15.06 4.37 8.63
C GLU A 112 -16.35 3.85 9.29
N MET A 113 -16.26 3.56 10.59
CA MET A 113 -17.41 3.17 11.43
C MET A 113 -18.26 2.02 10.83
N VAL A 114 -17.60 1.05 10.19
CA VAL A 114 -18.24 -0.10 9.52
C VAL A 114 -18.49 -1.26 10.47
N LYS A 115 -19.54 -2.05 10.21
CA LYS A 115 -19.87 -3.26 10.98
C LYS A 115 -19.37 -4.51 10.25
N GLY A 116 -18.91 -5.50 11.02
CA GLY A 116 -18.42 -6.77 10.48
C GLY A 116 -16.94 -6.71 10.06
N PHE A 117 -16.51 -7.73 9.32
CA PHE A 117 -15.14 -7.96 8.89
C PHE A 117 -15.08 -8.20 7.38
N PRO A 118 -13.89 -8.11 6.75
CA PRO A 118 -13.73 -8.44 5.34
C PRO A 118 -14.19 -9.88 5.03
N THR A 119 -14.76 -10.07 3.85
CA THR A 119 -15.20 -11.39 3.35
C THR A 119 -14.50 -11.72 2.04
N LYS A 120 -14.35 -13.01 1.72
CA LYS A 120 -13.48 -13.48 0.62
C LYS A 120 -12.03 -12.98 0.78
N GLY A 121 -11.17 -13.36 -0.17
CA GLY A 121 -9.74 -13.04 -0.07
C GLY A 121 -9.07 -13.78 1.08
N VAL A 122 -7.89 -13.30 1.47
CA VAL A 122 -7.07 -13.92 2.54
C VAL A 122 -6.48 -12.83 3.42
N ASN A 123 -6.62 -12.98 4.75
CA ASN A 123 -5.81 -12.23 5.71
C ASN A 123 -4.42 -12.83 5.73
N VAL A 124 -3.43 -12.09 5.23
CA VAL A 124 -2.05 -12.57 5.11
C VAL A 124 -1.18 -12.16 6.30
N PHE A 125 -1.54 -11.09 7.01
CA PHE A 125 -0.77 -10.59 8.14
C PHE A 125 -1.64 -9.82 9.12
N ASN A 126 -1.27 -9.92 10.40
CA ASN A 126 -1.71 -8.99 11.42
C ASN A 126 -0.53 -8.12 11.87
N ARG A 127 -0.80 -6.86 12.22
CA ARG A 127 0.14 -5.90 12.79
C ARG A 127 -0.51 -5.22 13.99
N VAL A 128 0.23 -5.06 15.06
CA VAL A 128 -0.20 -4.20 16.18
C VAL A 128 0.36 -2.80 15.92
N VAL A 129 -0.51 -1.80 15.94
CA VAL A 129 -0.13 -0.40 15.74
C VAL A 129 -0.07 0.28 17.12
N PRO A 130 1.11 0.70 17.60
CA PRO A 130 1.25 1.33 18.91
C PRO A 130 0.52 2.68 18.99
N PRO A 131 0.16 3.15 20.21
CA PRO A 131 -0.34 4.50 20.44
C PRO A 131 0.58 5.57 19.86
N LYS A 132 0.01 6.69 19.38
CA LYS A 132 0.74 7.91 18.98
C LYS A 132 1.96 7.63 18.09
N SER A 133 1.80 6.71 17.14
CA SER A 133 2.90 6.24 16.31
C SER A 133 2.47 6.02 14.87
N THR A 134 3.45 5.92 13.99
CA THR A 134 3.26 5.48 12.60
C THR A 134 3.99 4.16 12.42
N LEU A 135 3.24 3.10 12.12
CA LEU A 135 3.80 1.83 11.66
C LEU A 135 4.13 1.98 10.17
N VAL A 136 5.33 1.56 9.77
CA VAL A 136 5.81 1.62 8.38
C VAL A 136 6.27 0.22 7.96
N SER A 137 5.96 -0.15 6.72
CA SER A 137 6.46 -1.38 6.11
C SER A 137 6.84 -1.15 4.65
N ASP A 138 8.05 -1.55 4.29
CA ASP A 138 8.52 -1.61 2.92
C ASP A 138 8.29 -3.03 2.37
N GLU A 139 7.61 -3.12 1.24
CA GLU A 139 7.25 -4.36 0.57
C GLU A 139 8.01 -4.57 -0.74
N ASP A 140 8.86 -3.62 -1.15
CA ASP A 140 9.73 -3.68 -2.31
C ASP A 140 9.04 -4.02 -3.65
N GLY A 141 7.72 -3.82 -3.73
CA GLY A 141 6.92 -4.15 -4.91
C GLY A 141 6.59 -5.64 -5.03
N LYS A 142 6.80 -6.46 -3.99
CA LYS A 142 6.62 -7.92 -4.07
C LYS A 142 5.16 -8.35 -4.15
N PHE A 143 4.23 -7.52 -3.70
CA PHE A 143 2.79 -7.80 -3.77
C PHE A 143 2.18 -7.13 -4.99
N ILE A 144 1.67 -7.97 -5.90
CA ILE A 144 1.22 -7.57 -7.24
C ILE A 144 -0.27 -7.87 -7.37
N PHE A 145 -1.06 -6.84 -7.69
CA PHE A 145 -2.51 -6.94 -7.78
C PHE A 145 -2.99 -6.64 -9.19
N PRO A 146 -3.57 -7.64 -9.90
CA PRO A 146 -4.14 -7.44 -11.21
C PRO A 146 -5.44 -6.64 -11.15
N ASN A 147 -6.02 -6.28 -12.30
CA ASN A 147 -7.42 -5.86 -12.47
C ASN A 147 -8.34 -6.58 -11.47
N ASN A 148 -9.17 -5.83 -10.75
CA ASN A 148 -10.06 -6.28 -9.68
C ASN A 148 -9.37 -6.81 -8.41
N GLY A 149 -8.05 -6.75 -8.34
CA GLY A 149 -7.27 -7.07 -7.15
C GLY A 149 -7.16 -5.88 -6.20
N SER A 150 -6.84 -6.18 -4.94
CA SER A 150 -6.68 -5.15 -3.91
C SER A 150 -5.79 -5.58 -2.75
N TYR A 151 -5.09 -4.60 -2.18
CA TYR A 151 -4.41 -4.66 -0.90
C TYR A 151 -5.21 -3.83 0.11
N VAL A 152 -5.79 -4.46 1.13
CA VAL A 152 -6.66 -3.78 2.11
C VAL A 152 -6.04 -3.88 3.49
N ILE A 153 -5.90 -2.74 4.17
CA ILE A 153 -5.57 -2.65 5.59
C ILE A 153 -6.88 -2.41 6.34
N PHE A 154 -7.28 -3.39 7.14
CA PHE A 154 -8.49 -3.37 7.95
C PHE A 154 -8.14 -3.08 9.42
N LEU A 155 -8.77 -2.06 10.01
CA LEU A 155 -8.50 -1.57 11.35
C LEU A 155 -9.54 -2.13 12.31
N VAL A 156 -9.09 -3.02 13.21
CA VAL A 156 -9.97 -3.68 14.18
C VAL A 156 -10.16 -2.78 15.39
N SER A 157 -11.42 -2.50 15.70
CA SER A 157 -11.83 -1.73 16.87
C SER A 157 -11.37 -2.40 18.17
N PRO A 158 -10.61 -1.72 19.05
CA PRO A 158 -10.20 -2.29 20.34
C PRO A 158 -11.29 -2.18 21.42
N GLY A 159 -12.57 -2.04 21.03
CA GLY A 159 -13.71 -1.96 21.95
C GLY A 159 -14.35 -0.58 21.95
N ASN A 160 -14.55 0.01 23.13
CA ASN A 160 -15.45 1.17 23.31
C ASN A 160 -14.82 2.53 23.01
N LYS A 161 -13.48 2.62 22.86
CA LYS A 161 -12.80 3.88 22.59
C LYS A 161 -12.83 4.20 21.10
N GLU A 162 -13.07 5.46 20.78
CA GLU A 162 -12.95 5.97 19.42
C GLU A 162 -11.48 6.25 19.11
N ILE A 163 -11.05 5.80 17.94
CA ILE A 163 -9.70 5.91 17.41
C ILE A 163 -9.79 6.64 16.09
N GLU A 164 -8.85 7.55 15.90
CA GLU A 164 -8.57 8.18 14.63
C GLU A 164 -7.22 7.65 14.10
N ALA A 165 -7.21 7.25 12.84
CA ALA A 165 -6.03 6.73 12.16
C ALA A 165 -5.96 7.22 10.72
N GLU A 166 -4.82 7.00 10.06
CA GLU A 166 -4.63 7.28 8.64
C GLU A 166 -3.82 6.13 8.03
N ILE A 167 -4.13 5.76 6.78
CA ILE A 167 -3.42 4.73 6.03
C ILE A 167 -2.83 5.37 4.77
N ALA A 168 -1.53 5.17 4.53
CA ALA A 168 -0.87 5.60 3.30
C ALA A 168 -0.26 4.43 2.54
N TYR A 169 -0.12 4.61 1.23
CA TYR A 169 0.46 3.64 0.31
C TYR A 169 1.49 4.30 -0.61
N GLY A 170 2.57 3.57 -0.88
CA GLY A 170 3.43 3.78 -2.04
C GLY A 170 3.29 2.60 -3.00
N TRP A 171 3.09 2.86 -4.29
CA TRP A 171 2.97 1.81 -5.29
C TRP A 171 3.51 2.25 -6.64
N PHE A 172 3.76 1.30 -7.52
CA PHE A 172 3.98 1.60 -8.93
C PHE A 172 3.08 0.75 -9.83
N GLU A 173 2.85 1.24 -11.04
CA GLU A 173 1.96 0.63 -12.01
C GLU A 173 2.75 0.13 -13.21
N LYS A 174 2.54 -1.12 -13.62
CA LYS A 174 3.11 -1.63 -14.88
C LYS A 174 2.00 -2.05 -15.80
N LYS A 175 2.07 -1.61 -17.06
CA LYS A 175 1.16 -2.10 -18.11
C LYS A 175 1.30 -3.60 -18.23
N ARG A 176 0.17 -4.30 -18.28
CA ARG A 176 0.19 -5.71 -18.64
C ARG A 176 0.67 -5.85 -20.07
N LYS A 177 1.69 -6.68 -20.29
CA LYS A 177 1.91 -7.23 -21.63
C LYS A 177 0.70 -8.11 -21.90
N LYS A 178 0.03 -7.93 -23.04
CA LYS A 178 -0.91 -8.95 -23.51
C LYS A 178 -0.09 -10.22 -23.66
N ASP A 179 -0.54 -11.31 -23.03
CA ASP A 179 -0.03 -12.62 -23.39
C ASP A 179 -0.31 -12.79 -24.90
N CYS A 180 0.76 -12.87 -25.68
CA CYS A 180 0.69 -13.18 -27.11
C CYS A 180 0.43 -14.66 -27.30
#